data_AF-A0A3B8MAA9-F1
#
_entry.id   AF-A0A3B8MAA9-F1
#
_cell.length_a   1.000
_cell.length_b   1.000
_cell.length_c   1.000
_cell.angle_alpha   90.00
_cell.angle_beta   90.00
_cell.angle_gamma   90.00
#
_symmetry.space_group_name_H-M   'P 1'
#
loop_
_entity.id
_entity.type
_entity.pdbx_description
1 polymer ?
#
loop_
_entity_poly.entity_id
_entity_poly.type
_entity_poly.pdbx_seq_one_letter_code
_entity_poly.pdbx_strand_id
1 'polypeptide(L)' 'TSDRKTHTHCVVNMRVSAFTFLYRVAHQDADPAEAKALMEEIWTPNGVWEEFVDEILRDHDVDYFSI' A
#
# COMPACT_ATOMS: atom_id res chain seq x y z
N THR A 1 17.15 -11.63 11.95
CA THR A 1 17.84 -10.36 11.62
C THR A 1 16.80 -9.34 11.19
N SER A 2 16.01 -8.80 12.14
CA SER A 2 14.80 -8.02 11.80
C SER A 2 14.92 -6.50 11.98
N ASP A 3 15.98 -5.98 12.61
CA ASP A 3 16.10 -4.53 12.90
C ASP A 3 17.05 -3.77 11.97
N ARG A 4 16.94 -3.97 10.65
CA ARG A 4 17.67 -3.13 9.69
C ARG A 4 16.79 -2.03 9.14
N LYS A 5 17.21 -0.77 9.36
CA LYS A 5 16.60 0.40 8.69
C LYS A 5 16.68 0.18 7.17
N THR A 6 15.53 0.21 6.52
CA THR A 6 15.40 -0.04 5.08
C THR A 6 14.81 1.20 4.42
N HIS A 7 15.41 1.63 3.32
CA HIS A 7 14.90 2.72 2.49
C HIS A 7 14.37 2.13 1.18
N THR A 8 13.06 2.18 0.99
CA THR A 8 12.39 1.77 -0.25
C THR A 8 12.15 3.03 -1.08
N HIS A 9 12.56 3.02 -2.35
CA HIS A 9 12.38 4.18 -3.25
C HIS A 9 12.03 3.73 -4.68
N CYS A 10 11.46 4.64 -5.47
CA CYS A 10 11.44 4.54 -6.93
C CYS A 10 11.77 5.91 -7.52
N VAL A 11 11.35 6.21 -8.76
CA VAL A 11 11.67 7.50 -9.41
C VAL A 11 10.83 8.65 -8.83
N VAL A 12 9.53 8.43 -8.62
CA VAL A 12 8.56 9.45 -8.17
C VAL A 12 7.66 8.93 -7.04
N ASN A 13 8.12 7.94 -6.28
CA ASN A 13 7.44 7.31 -5.14
C ASN A 13 6.06 6.67 -5.36
N MET A 14 5.49 6.71 -6.57
CA MET A 14 4.20 6.04 -6.87
C MET A 14 4.20 4.55 -6.50
N ARG A 15 5.21 3.79 -6.94
CA ARG A 15 5.31 2.36 -6.65
C ARG A 15 5.58 2.07 -5.18
N VAL A 16 6.31 2.97 -4.53
CA VAL A 16 6.71 2.80 -3.13
C VAL A 16 5.57 3.10 -2.19
N SER A 17 4.76 4.12 -2.50
CA SER A 17 3.58 4.41 -1.71
C SER A 17 2.60 3.24 -1.75
N ALA A 18 2.40 2.60 -2.90
CA ALA A 18 1.62 1.37 -3.03
C ALA A 18 2.19 0.23 -2.17
N PHE A 19 3.49 -0.09 -2.27
CA PHE A 19 4.08 -1.13 -1.43
C PHE A 19 4.08 -0.80 0.07
N THR A 20 4.22 0.47 0.43
CA THR A 20 4.18 0.91 1.84
C THR A 20 2.77 0.77 2.40
N PHE A 21 1.75 1.14 1.62
CA PHE A 21 0.35 0.91 1.96
C PHE A 21 0.07 -0.57 2.21
N LEU A 22 0.39 -1.43 1.24
CA LEU A 22 0.18 -2.88 1.35
C LEU A 22 0.92 -3.47 2.56
N TYR A 23 2.18 -3.09 2.79
CA TYR A 23 2.96 -3.59 3.92
C TYR A 23 2.36 -3.20 5.27
N ARG A 24 1.89 -1.95 5.40
CA ARG A 24 1.28 -1.45 6.64
C ARG A 24 0.00 -2.20 6.99
N VAL A 25 -0.85 -2.45 6.02
CA VAL A 25 -2.09 -3.22 6.22
C VAL A 25 -1.78 -4.68 6.51
N ALA A 26 -0.96 -5.32 5.68
CA ALA A 26 -0.72 -6.76 5.73
C ALA A 26 0.15 -7.23 6.92
N HIS A 27 1.03 -6.37 7.44
CA HIS A 27 2.06 -6.79 8.41
C HIS A 27 2.15 -5.91 9.66
N GLN A 28 1.49 -4.75 9.69
CA GLN A 28 1.56 -3.82 10.82
C GLN A 28 0.20 -3.53 11.44
N ASP A 29 -0.85 -4.23 11.03
CA ASP A 29 -2.23 -4.05 11.49
C ASP A 29 -2.69 -2.57 11.42
N ALA A 30 -2.17 -1.83 10.44
CA ALA A 30 -2.52 -0.43 10.25
C ALA A 30 -3.95 -0.30 9.73
N ASP A 31 -4.62 0.81 10.08
CA ASP A 31 -5.93 1.13 9.52
C ASP A 31 -5.84 1.29 7.99
N PRO A 32 -6.62 0.52 7.21
CA PRO A 32 -6.54 0.57 5.76
C PRO A 32 -6.88 1.94 5.16
N ALA A 33 -7.83 2.67 5.74
CA ALA A 33 -8.23 3.99 5.24
C ALA A 33 -7.13 5.04 5.49
N GLU A 34 -6.51 5.04 6.67
CA GLU A 34 -5.37 5.90 6.97
C GLU A 34 -4.18 5.59 6.04
N ALA A 35 -3.88 4.30 5.85
CA ALA A 35 -2.75 3.89 5.03
C ALA A 35 -2.98 4.18 3.52
N LYS A 36 -4.23 4.06 3.05
CA LYS A 36 -4.65 4.45 1.69
C LYS A 36 -4.54 5.96 1.48
N ALA A 37 -5.00 6.77 2.44
CA ALA A 37 -4.92 8.22 2.35
C ALA A 37 -3.47 8.71 2.17
N LEU A 38 -2.50 8.12 2.89
CA LEU A 38 -1.08 8.45 2.75
C LEU A 38 -0.50 8.06 1.39
N MET A 39 -0.99 7.00 0.76
CA MET A 39 -0.61 6.65 -0.60
C MET A 39 -1.18 7.67 -1.59
N GLU A 40 -2.43 8.07 -1.41
CA GLU A 40 -3.17 9.01 -2.26
C GLU A 40 -2.61 10.45 -2.20
N GLU A 41 -1.91 10.83 -1.12
CA GLU A 41 -1.12 12.07 -1.08
C GLU A 41 -0.04 12.13 -2.18
N ILE A 42 0.45 10.97 -2.65
CA ILE A 42 1.44 10.86 -3.72
C ILE A 42 0.74 10.64 -5.06
N TRP A 43 -0.19 9.69 -5.13
CA TRP A 43 -0.99 9.39 -6.32
C TRP A 43 -2.11 8.39 -6.00
N THR A 44 -3.15 8.39 -6.84
CA THR A 44 -4.17 7.33 -6.86
C THR A 44 -3.77 6.24 -7.86
N PRO A 45 -3.62 4.97 -7.44
CA PRO A 45 -3.43 3.84 -8.34
C PRO A 45 -4.49 3.79 -9.44
N ASN A 46 -4.12 3.32 -10.62
CA ASN A 46 -5.04 3.11 -11.73
C ASN A 46 -4.58 1.94 -12.61
N GLY A 47 -5.54 1.34 -13.33
CA GLY A 47 -5.30 0.20 -14.21
C GLY A 47 -4.62 -0.94 -13.46
N VAL A 48 -3.51 -1.44 -14.01
CA VAL A 48 -2.77 -2.57 -13.43
C VAL A 48 -2.34 -2.38 -11.97
N TRP A 49 -2.16 -1.14 -11.51
CA TRP A 49 -1.78 -0.88 -10.13
C TRP A 49 -2.96 -0.89 -9.17
N GLU A 50 -4.14 -0.46 -9.62
CA GLU A 50 -5.37 -0.57 -8.83
C GLU A 50 -5.76 -2.05 -8.69
N GLU A 51 -5.74 -2.80 -9.81
CA GLU A 51 -5.98 -4.24 -9.84
C GLU A 51 -5.01 -4.99 -8.91
N PHE A 52 -3.73 -4.66 -8.96
CA PHE A 52 -2.71 -5.27 -8.10
C PHE A 52 -2.94 -4.96 -6.60
N VAL A 53 -3.29 -3.71 -6.27
CA VAL A 53 -3.54 -3.32 -4.88
C VAL A 53 -4.79 -4.02 -4.33
N ASP A 54 -5.87 -4.09 -5.13
CA ASP A 54 -7.09 -4.82 -4.76
C ASP A 54 -6.81 -6.31 -4.57
N GLU A 55 -6.11 -6.96 -5.49
CA GLU A 55 -5.76 -8.39 -5.39
C GLU A 55 -5.07 -8.71 -4.06
N ILE A 56 -4.04 -7.94 -3.70
CA ILE A 56 -3.30 -8.15 -2.46
C ILE A 56 -4.18 -7.87 -1.23
N LEU A 57 -4.98 -6.80 -1.22
CA LEU A 57 -5.82 -6.48 -0.07
C LEU A 57 -6.90 -7.53 0.19
N ARG A 58 -7.44 -8.14 -0.87
CA ARG A 58 -8.40 -9.24 -0.76
C ARG A 58 -7.82 -10.48 -0.09
N ASP A 59 -6.53 -10.77 -0.31
CA ASP A 59 -5.81 -11.84 0.40
C ASP A 59 -5.66 -11.54 1.92
N HIS A 60 -5.90 -10.29 2.31
CA HIS A 60 -5.89 -9.80 3.70
C HIS A 60 -7.29 -9.42 4.21
N ASP A 61 -8.36 -9.90 3.57
CA ASP A 61 -9.77 -9.64 3.95
C ASP A 61 -10.15 -8.13 3.98
N VAL A 62 -9.46 -7.31 3.18
CA VAL A 62 -9.75 -5.88 3.00
C VAL A 62 -10.27 -5.62 1.59
N ASP A 63 -11.42 -4.96 1.48
CA ASP A 63 -11.97 -4.52 0.19
C ASP A 63 -11.48 -3.11 -0.13
N TYR A 64 -10.63 -2.99 -1.16
CA TYR A 64 -10.01 -1.72 -1.57
C TYR A 64 -11.04 -0.64 -1.94
N PHE A 65 -12.18 -1.04 -2.49
CA PHE A 65 -13.23 -0.12 -2.94
C PHE A 65 -14.19 0.29 -1.81
N SER A 66 -14.09 -0.35 -0.65
CA SER A 66 -14.88 -0.05 0.54
C SER A 66 -14.14 0.81 1.57
N ILE A 67 -12.88 1.18 1.31
CA ILE A 67 -12.03 2.00 2.20
C ILE A 67 -11.77 3.42 1.68
#